data_AF-A0A285BGA6-F1
#
_entry.id   AF-A0A285BGA6-F1
#
_cell.length_a   1.000
_cell.length_b   1.000
_cell.length_c   1.000
_cell.angle_alpha   90.00
_cell.angle_beta   90.00
_cell.angle_gamma   90.00
#
_symmetry.space_group_name_H-M   'P 1'
#
loop_
_entity.id
_entity.type
_entity.pdbx_description
1 polymer ?
#
loop_
_entity_poly.entity_id
_entity_poly.type
_entity_poly.pdbx_seq_one_letter_code
_entity_poly.pdbx_strand_id
1 'polypeptide(L)' 'MQVAIIKTTISRNKLKQEIYKPDEQEIIGYEEIDENKYYDPIAKFVFDKIKNENFLETSSNEDKQ' A
#
# COMPACT_ATOMS: atom_id res chain seq x y z
N MET A 1 12.24 12.94 6.12
CA MET A 1 11.57 12.07 7.11
C MET A 1 12.48 10.88 7.43
N GLN A 2 12.43 10.34 8.65
CA GLN A 2 13.19 9.12 9.00
C GLN A 2 12.26 7.90 8.94
N VAL A 3 12.66 6.86 8.22
CA VAL A 3 11.94 5.58 8.15
C VAL A 3 12.72 4.47 8.83
N ALA A 4 12.01 3.59 9.52
CA ALA A 4 12.59 2.39 10.12
C ALA A 4 12.64 1.26 9.09
N ILE A 5 13.79 0.61 8.97
CA ILE A 5 13.95 -0.61 8.17
C ILE A 5 13.67 -1.80 9.10
N ILE A 6 12.61 -2.55 8.79
CA ILE A 6 12.16 -3.68 9.62
C ILE A 6 12.49 -4.99 8.93
N LYS A 7 13.31 -5.81 9.59
CA LYS A 7 13.49 -7.22 9.23
C LYS A 7 12.35 -8.01 9.83
N THR A 8 11.65 -8.78 9.02
CA THR A 8 10.54 -9.62 9.47
C THR A 8 10.81 -11.09 9.14
N THR A 9 10.41 -11.98 10.06
CA THR A 9 10.46 -13.43 9.83
C THR A 9 9.04 -13.94 9.76
N ILE A 10 8.72 -14.73 8.72
CA ILE A 10 7.42 -15.38 8.56
C ILE A 10 7.61 -16.86 8.27
N SER A 11 6.93 -17.69 9.06
CA SER A 11 6.96 -19.13 8.89
C SER A 11 6.26 -19.57 7.61
N ARG A 12 6.80 -20.63 7.00
CA ARG A 12 6.27 -21.21 5.76
C ARG A 12 4.80 -21.62 5.87
N ASN A 13 4.37 -22.08 7.03
CA ASN A 13 2.98 -22.51 7.25
C ASN A 13 2.00 -21.33 7.14
N LYS A 14 2.35 -20.16 7.71
CA LYS A 14 1.54 -18.94 7.59
C LYS A 14 1.45 -18.45 6.15
N LEU A 15 2.57 -18.47 5.41
CA LEU A 15 2.57 -18.14 3.98
C LEU A 15 1.65 -19.05 3.16
N LYS A 16 1.68 -20.37 3.41
CA LYS A 16 0.79 -21.34 2.73
C LYS A 16 -0.68 -21.11 3.01
N GLN A 17 -1.01 -20.51 4.16
CA GLN A 17 -2.37 -20.19 4.56
C GLN A 17 -2.80 -18.78 4.15
N GLU A 18 -1.98 -18.07 3.36
CA GLU A 18 -2.19 -16.67 2.97
C GLU A 18 -2.29 -15.71 4.17
N ILE A 19 -1.70 -16.10 5.32
CA ILE A 19 -1.64 -15.28 6.52
C ILE A 19 -0.33 -14.49 6.49
N TYR A 20 -0.38 -13.25 6.01
CA TYR A 20 0.80 -12.37 5.90
C TYR A 20 1.14 -11.62 7.20
N LYS A 21 0.97 -12.30 8.35
CA LYS A 21 1.33 -11.76 9.67
C LYS A 21 2.68 -12.34 10.09
N PRO A 22 3.75 -11.52 10.24
CA PRO A 22 5.06 -12.01 10.63
C PRO A 22 5.03 -12.61 12.05
N ASP A 23 5.92 -13.55 12.30
CA ASP A 23 6.16 -14.15 13.61
C ASP A 23 7.00 -13.22 14.49
N GLU A 24 7.99 -12.58 13.88
CA GLU A 24 8.93 -11.68 14.55
C GLU A 24 9.23 -10.46 13.68
N GLN A 25 9.51 -9.34 14.34
CA GLN A 25 9.89 -8.08 13.71
C GLN A 25 11.04 -7.45 14.50
N GLU A 26 12.07 -7.00 13.79
CA GLU A 26 13.24 -6.33 14.35
C GLU A 26 13.55 -5.07 13.53
N ILE A 27 13.75 -3.93 14.21
CA ILE A 27 14.25 -2.72 13.57
C ILE A 27 15.76 -2.88 13.40
N ILE A 28 16.23 -2.93 12.15
CA ILE A 28 17.65 -3.12 11.83
C ILE A 28 18.35 -1.82 11.44
N GLY A 29 17.61 -0.72 11.31
CA GLY A 29 18.17 0.56 10.99
C GLY A 29 17.13 1.63 10.75
N TYR A 30 17.63 2.83 10.52
CA TYR A 30 16.85 3.99 10.14
C TYR A 30 17.51 4.66 8.95
N GLU A 31 16.70 5.12 8.02
CA GLU A 31 17.16 5.83 6.82
C GLU A 31 16.46 7.19 6.75
N GLU A 32 17.21 8.23 6.40
CA GLU A 32 16.62 9.52 6.06
C GLU A 32 16.21 9.51 4.59
N ILE A 33 14.92 9.81 4.36
CA ILE A 33 14.34 9.86 3.03
C ILE A 33 13.67 11.20 2.75
N ASP A 34 13.67 11.57 1.47
CA ASP A 34 12.87 12.66 0.92
C ASP A 34 11.41 12.19 0.83
N GLU A 35 10.55 12.87 1.58
CA GLU A 35 9.14 12.52 1.75
C GLU A 35 8.37 12.56 0.43
N ASN A 36 8.63 13.57 -0.41
CA ASN A 36 7.93 13.71 -1.69
C ASN A 36 8.29 12.55 -2.62
N LYS A 37 9.58 12.21 -2.72
CA LYS A 37 10.03 11.09 -3.56
C LYS A 37 9.47 9.75 -3.13
N TYR A 38 9.25 9.57 -1.82
CA TYR A 38 8.73 8.32 -1.28
C TYR A 38 7.22 8.18 -1.42
N TYR A 39 6.46 9.24 -1.13
CA TYR A 39 5.00 9.19 -1.15
C TYR A 39 4.38 9.48 -2.51
N ASP A 40 5.02 10.25 -3.40
CA ASP A 40 4.44 10.61 -4.70
C ASP A 40 4.01 9.39 -5.53
N PRO A 41 4.81 8.30 -5.66
CA PRO A 41 4.40 7.13 -6.42
C PRO A 41 3.18 6.42 -5.80
N ILE A 42 3.13 6.34 -4.47
CA ILE A 42 2.04 5.70 -3.73
C ILE A 42 0.76 6.54 -3.85
N ALA A 43 0.87 7.84 -3.62
CA ALA A 43 -0.24 8.78 -3.74
C ALA A 43 -0.82 8.76 -5.16
N LYS A 44 0.04 8.75 -6.19
CA LYS A 44 -0.39 8.64 -7.59
C LYS A 44 -1.11 7.33 -7.86
N PHE A 45 -0.56 6.19 -7.42
CA PHE A 45 -1.20 4.88 -7.60
C PHE A 45 -2.56 4.80 -6.92
N VAL A 46 -2.66 5.28 -5.67
CA VAL A 46 -3.91 5.30 -4.90
C VAL A 46 -4.92 6.24 -5.55
N PHE A 47 -4.49 7.44 -5.94
CA PHE A 47 -5.35 8.41 -6.60
C PHE A 47 -5.89 7.90 -7.94
N ASP A 48 -5.03 7.31 -8.79
CA ASP A 48 -5.44 6.73 -10.06
C ASP A 48 -6.42 5.57 -9.85
N LYS A 49 -6.18 4.72 -8.84
CA LYS A 49 -7.07 3.62 -8.49
C LYS A 49 -8.44 4.13 -8.02
N ILE A 50 -8.48 5.07 -7.08
CA ILE A 50 -9.72 5.68 -6.57
C ILE A 50 -10.47 6.38 -7.70
N LYS A 51 -9.77 7.13 -8.55
CA LYS A 51 -10.38 7.84 -9.67
C LYS A 51 -10.99 6.87 -10.67
N ASN A 52 -10.30 5.79 -11.02
CA ASN A 52 -10.79 4.80 -11.98
C ASN A 52 -11.91 3.92 -11.40
N GLU A 53 -11.88 3.60 -10.11
CA GLU A 53 -12.95 2.85 -9.43
C GLU A 53 -14.21 3.71 -9.24
N ASN A 54 -14.06 5.01 -8.93
CA ASN A 54 -15.19 5.93 -8.79
C ASN A 54 -15.79 6.40 -10.13
N PHE A 55 -15.06 6.27 -11.25
CA PHE A 55 -15.58 6.67 -12.58
C PHE A 55 -16.60 5.67 -13.15
N LEU A 56 -16.69 4.46 -12.60
CA LEU A 56 -17.61 3.41 -13.06
C LEU A 56 -19.01 3.49 -12.43
N GLU A 57 -19.19 4.24 -11.32
CA GLU A 57 -20.50 4.39 -10.68
C GLU A 57 -21.30 5.60 -11.19
N THR A 58 -20.66 6.58 -11.83
CA THR A 58 -21.34 7.82 -12.25
C THR A 58 -21.82 7.83 -13.70
N SER A 59 -21.43 6.87 -14.54
CA SER A 59 -21.84 6.84 -15.96
C SER A 59 -23.08 5.99 -16.26
N SER A 60 -23.83 5.51 -15.26
CA SER A 60 -25.04 4.69 -15.47
C SER A 60 -26.36 5.37 -15.06
N ASN A 61 -26.37 6.67 -14.76
CA ASN A 61 -27.59 7.39 -14.33
C ASN A 61 -27.84 8.75 -15.04
N GLU A 62 -27.32 8.98 -16.25
CA GLU A 62 -27.61 10.21 -17.00
C GLU A 62 -28.29 10.01 -18.37
N ASP A 63 -28.79 8.81 -18.69
CA ASP A 63 -29.64 8.61 -19.88
C ASP A 63 -31.08 8.25 -19.47
N LYS A 64 -31.81 9.24 -18.94
CA LYS A 64 -33.29 9.33 -18.93
C LYS A 64 -33.73 10.65 -18.28
N GLN A 65 -33.67 11.72 -19.06
CA GLN A 65 -34.59 12.86 -18.94
C GLN A 65 -35.30 13.05 -20.27
#